data_AF-A0A1X1TDD4-F1
#
_entry.id   AF-A0A1X1TDD4-F1
#
_cell.length_a   1.000
_cell.length_b   1.000
_cell.length_c   1.000
_cell.angle_alpha   90.00
_cell.angle_beta   90.00
_cell.angle_gamma   90.00
#
_symmetry.space_group_name_H-M   'P 1'
#
loop_
_entity.id
_entity.type
_entity.pdbx_description
1 polymer ?
#
loop_
_entity_poly.entity_id
_entity_poly.type
_entity_poly.pdbx_seq_one_letter_code
_entity_poly.pdbx_strand_id
1 'polypeptide(L)'
;MQGGAVAGLLLFLVLVIFAVIVVAKSVALIPQAEAAVIERLGRYSRTVSGQLTLLVPFIDRIRARIDLRERVVSFPPQPVITEDNLTLNIDTVVYFQVTVPQAAVYEISNYIVGVEQLTTTTLRNVVGGMTLEQTLTSRDQINAQLRGVLDEATGRWGLRVARVELRSIDPPPSIQASMEKQMKADREKRAMILTAEGTRQAAIMQAEGQKQAQILAAEGSKQAAILSAEADRQSRMLRAQGDRAAAYLKAQGQAKAIEKTFAAIKAGRPTPEMLAYQYLQTLPEMARGDANKVWVVPSDFSAALQGFTKLLGSPGADGVFRFEPSPVDDAPKHASDGDDDAEVASWFASDATSAIAPPATGRPDSTQVIPVQPPELTP
;
A
#
# COMPACT_ATOMS: atom_id res chain seq x y z
N MET A 1 0.34 -113.96 -7.79
CA MET A 1 0.54 -113.02 -6.65
C MET A 1 0.76 -111.56 -7.08
N GLN A 2 1.15 -111.26 -8.33
CA GLN A 2 1.33 -109.87 -8.79
C GLN A 2 0.02 -109.05 -8.90
N GLY A 3 -1.11 -109.68 -9.26
CA GLY A 3 -2.40 -108.96 -9.39
C GLY A 3 -2.94 -108.39 -8.07
N GLY A 4 -2.68 -109.03 -6.93
CA GLY A 4 -3.11 -108.54 -5.61
C GLY A 4 -2.32 -107.32 -5.12
N ALA A 5 -1.02 -107.28 -5.42
CA ALA A 5 -0.18 -106.12 -5.10
C ALA A 5 -0.53 -104.90 -5.96
N VAL A 6 -0.81 -105.11 -7.25
CA VAL A 6 -1.27 -104.04 -8.16
C VAL A 6 -2.64 -103.52 -7.74
N ALA A 7 -3.58 -104.40 -7.36
CA ALA A 7 -4.90 -103.98 -6.86
C ALA A 7 -4.82 -103.20 -5.54
N GLY A 8 -3.95 -103.62 -4.61
CA GLY A 8 -3.73 -102.90 -3.35
C GLY A 8 -3.12 -101.50 -3.56
N LEU A 9 -2.16 -101.39 -4.49
CA LEU A 9 -1.53 -100.11 -4.83
C LEU A 9 -2.52 -99.15 -5.52
N LEU A 10 -3.39 -99.66 -6.38
CA LEU A 10 -4.47 -98.89 -7.00
C LEU A 10 -5.50 -98.41 -5.97
N LEU A 11 -5.92 -99.25 -5.03
CA LEU A 11 -6.85 -98.86 -3.96
C LEU A 11 -6.25 -97.75 -3.08
N PHE A 12 -4.99 -97.91 -2.69
CA PHE A 12 -4.27 -96.90 -1.91
C PHE A 12 -4.18 -95.57 -2.65
N LEU A 13 -3.84 -95.60 -3.95
CA LEU A 13 -3.80 -94.41 -4.80
C LEU A 13 -5.17 -93.70 -4.83
N VAL A 14 -6.26 -94.43 -5.01
CA VAL A 14 -7.63 -93.88 -5.00
C VAL A 14 -7.96 -93.23 -3.66
N LEU A 15 -7.59 -93.87 -2.55
CA LEU A 15 -7.84 -93.36 -1.20
C LEU A 15 -7.04 -92.09 -0.91
N VAL A 16 -5.79 -92.02 -1.36
CA VAL A 16 -4.94 -90.82 -1.28
C VAL A 16 -5.53 -89.69 -2.12
N ILE A 17 -5.93 -89.96 -3.38
CA ILE A 17 -6.57 -88.98 -4.24
C ILE A 17 -7.87 -88.47 -3.60
N PHE A 18 -8.69 -89.36 -3.06
CA PHE A 18 -9.91 -88.99 -2.36
C PHE A 18 -9.63 -88.09 -1.14
N ALA A 19 -8.65 -88.45 -0.31
CA ALA A 19 -8.24 -87.64 0.84
C ALA A 19 -7.75 -86.25 0.41
N VAL A 20 -6.96 -86.15 -0.66
CA VAL A 20 -6.49 -84.87 -1.22
C VAL A 20 -7.67 -84.02 -1.69
N ILE A 21 -8.65 -84.60 -2.39
CA ILE A 21 -9.86 -83.88 -2.85
C ILE A 21 -10.68 -83.37 -1.66
N VAL A 22 -10.84 -84.18 -0.61
CA VAL A 22 -11.58 -83.81 0.62
C VAL A 22 -10.90 -82.63 1.31
N VAL A 23 -9.58 -82.67 1.48
CA VAL A 23 -8.81 -81.57 2.10
C VAL A 23 -8.87 -80.30 1.25
N ALA A 24 -8.67 -80.42 -0.07
CA ALA A 24 -8.71 -79.28 -0.98
C ALA A 24 -10.08 -78.60 -1.02
N LYS A 25 -11.19 -79.37 -0.93
CA LYS A 25 -12.55 -78.81 -0.85
C LYS A 25 -12.94 -78.32 0.54
N SER A 26 -12.21 -78.74 1.58
CA SER A 26 -12.46 -78.36 2.96
C SER A 26 -11.87 -77.01 3.31
N VAL A 27 -10.76 -76.60 2.68
CA VAL A 27 -10.10 -75.33 3.01
C VAL A 27 -10.45 -74.26 1.99
N ALA A 28 -11.12 -73.19 2.43
CA ALA A 28 -11.39 -72.01 1.61
C ALA A 28 -10.75 -70.76 2.23
N LEU A 29 -9.94 -70.05 1.45
CA LEU A 29 -9.38 -68.76 1.82
C LEU A 29 -10.34 -67.64 1.37
N ILE A 30 -10.76 -66.81 2.33
CA ILE A 30 -11.64 -65.67 2.07
C ILE A 30 -10.85 -64.38 2.36
N PRO A 31 -10.70 -63.47 1.38
CA PRO A 31 -10.04 -62.18 1.59
C PRO A 31 -10.71 -61.35 2.70
N GLN A 32 -9.96 -60.45 3.34
CA GLN A 32 -10.54 -59.57 4.38
C GLN A 32 -11.58 -58.58 3.83
N ALA A 33 -11.43 -58.15 2.57
CA ALA A 33 -12.38 -57.26 1.91
C ALA A 33 -13.66 -57.97 1.42
N GLU A 34 -13.74 -59.29 1.55
CA GLU A 34 -14.90 -60.07 1.10
C GLU A 34 -15.52 -60.84 2.27
N ALA A 35 -16.83 -61.05 2.20
CA ALA A 35 -17.56 -61.97 3.04
C ALA A 35 -18.14 -63.10 2.20
N ALA A 36 -17.96 -64.34 2.65
CA ALA A 36 -18.62 -65.50 2.05
C ALA A 36 -19.83 -65.89 2.89
N VAL A 37 -20.98 -66.01 2.23
CA VAL A 37 -22.21 -66.55 2.83
C VAL A 37 -22.23 -68.05 2.58
N ILE A 38 -22.22 -68.85 3.66
CA ILE A 38 -22.15 -70.31 3.60
C ILE A 38 -23.51 -70.92 3.88
N GLU A 39 -23.89 -71.86 3.03
CA GLU A 39 -25.07 -72.70 3.18
C GLU A 39 -24.68 -74.11 3.57
N ARG A 40 -25.48 -74.72 4.45
CA ARG A 40 -25.41 -76.14 4.81
C ARG A 40 -26.71 -76.80 4.38
N LEU A 41 -26.64 -77.75 3.44
CA LEU A 41 -27.83 -78.44 2.89
C LEU A 41 -28.95 -77.46 2.43
N GLY A 42 -28.56 -76.31 1.88
CA GLY A 42 -29.50 -75.29 1.38
C GLY A 42 -30.09 -74.35 2.45
N ARG A 43 -29.66 -74.44 3.71
CA ARG A 43 -30.01 -73.45 4.76
C ARG A 43 -28.80 -72.58 5.08
N TYR A 44 -29.05 -71.32 5.41
CA TYR A 44 -28.01 -70.43 5.92
C TYR A 44 -27.35 -71.04 7.16
N SER A 45 -26.01 -71.06 7.19
CA SER A 45 -25.25 -71.56 8.34
C SER A 45 -24.47 -70.44 9.02
N ARG A 46 -23.59 -69.74 8.29
CA ARG A 46 -22.77 -68.66 8.83
C ARG A 46 -22.22 -67.76 7.72
N THR A 47 -21.84 -66.55 8.10
CA THR A 47 -21.09 -65.60 7.27
C THR A 47 -19.68 -65.48 7.83
N VAL A 48 -18.67 -65.55 6.97
CA VAL A 48 -17.25 -65.49 7.37
C VAL A 48 -16.50 -64.48 6.48
N SER A 49 -15.59 -63.72 7.07
CA SER A 49 -14.74 -62.76 6.38
C SER A 49 -13.31 -62.81 6.92
N GLY A 50 -12.32 -62.62 6.03
CA GLY A 50 -10.92 -62.42 6.43
C GLY A 50 -10.24 -63.56 7.18
N GLN A 51 -10.74 -64.79 7.07
CA GLN A 51 -10.23 -65.95 7.80
C GLN A 51 -10.13 -67.19 6.90
N LEU A 52 -9.18 -68.06 7.22
CA LEU A 52 -9.14 -69.40 6.64
C LEU A 52 -10.32 -70.20 7.18
N THR A 53 -11.28 -70.53 6.31
CA THR A 53 -12.51 -71.21 6.72
C THR A 53 -12.47 -72.68 6.35
N LEU A 54 -12.71 -73.53 7.34
CA LEU A 54 -12.92 -74.96 7.15
C LEU A 54 -14.39 -75.24 6.81
N LEU A 55 -14.64 -75.76 5.63
CA LEU A 55 -15.93 -76.16 5.09
C LEU A 55 -16.06 -77.68 5.19
N VAL A 56 -17.22 -78.18 5.59
CA VAL A 56 -17.48 -79.62 5.50
C VAL A 56 -17.70 -79.97 4.03
N PRO A 57 -16.81 -80.73 3.39
CA PRO A 57 -16.92 -80.99 1.96
C PRO A 57 -18.25 -81.69 1.65
N PHE A 58 -18.82 -81.39 0.48
CA PHE A 58 -20.12 -81.87 -0.01
C PHE A 58 -21.38 -81.34 0.71
N ILE A 59 -21.29 -81.02 2.01
CA ILE A 59 -22.43 -80.51 2.80
C ILE A 59 -22.48 -78.99 2.79
N ASP A 60 -21.35 -78.33 3.05
CA ASP A 60 -21.24 -76.88 3.07
C ASP A 60 -20.91 -76.36 1.66
N ARG A 61 -21.60 -75.30 1.23
CA ARG A 61 -21.35 -74.62 -0.06
C ARG A 61 -21.31 -73.11 0.15
N ILE A 62 -20.40 -72.43 -0.55
CA ILE A 62 -20.37 -70.97 -0.60
C ILE A 62 -21.46 -70.52 -1.58
N ARG A 63 -22.50 -69.85 -1.07
CA ARG A 63 -23.62 -69.36 -1.89
C ARG A 63 -23.22 -68.11 -2.68
N ALA A 64 -22.59 -67.15 -2.02
CA ALA A 64 -22.16 -65.90 -2.61
C ALA A 64 -20.93 -65.35 -1.90
N ARG A 65 -20.08 -64.63 -2.64
CA ARG A 65 -19.01 -63.79 -2.11
C ARG A 65 -19.38 -62.34 -2.36
N ILE A 66 -19.35 -61.53 -1.31
CA ILE A 66 -19.73 -60.13 -1.36
C ILE A 66 -18.54 -59.28 -0.93
N ASP A 67 -18.21 -58.27 -1.72
CA ASP A 67 -17.23 -57.25 -1.34
C ASP A 67 -17.86 -56.32 -0.30
N LEU A 68 -17.15 -56.12 0.80
CA LEU A 68 -17.56 -55.27 1.91
C LEU A 68 -17.13 -53.81 1.71
N ARG A 69 -16.28 -53.52 0.72
CA ARG A 69 -15.83 -52.16 0.41
C ARG A 69 -16.96 -51.34 -0.17
N GLU A 70 -16.82 -50.02 -0.05
CA GLU A 70 -17.68 -49.07 -0.70
C GLU A 70 -17.65 -49.26 -2.23
N ARG A 71 -18.83 -49.36 -2.81
CA ARG A 71 -19.04 -49.47 -4.25
C ARG A 71 -19.76 -48.24 -4.76
N VAL A 72 -19.33 -47.83 -5.94
CA VAL A 72 -19.89 -46.70 -6.67
C VAL A 72 -20.67 -47.26 -7.85
N VAL A 73 -21.97 -46.96 -7.89
CA VAL A 73 -22.82 -47.35 -9.02
C VAL A 73 -23.49 -46.11 -9.58
N SER A 74 -23.29 -45.88 -10.89
CA SER A 74 -24.00 -44.86 -11.64
C SER A 74 -25.25 -45.47 -12.27
N PHE A 75 -26.39 -44.82 -12.11
CA PHE A 75 -27.63 -45.21 -12.75
C PHE A 75 -27.89 -44.37 -14.00
N PRO A 76 -28.54 -44.93 -15.03
CA PRO A 76 -28.81 -44.21 -16.27
C PRO A 76 -29.77 -43.04 -16.06
N PRO A 77 -29.72 -42.00 -16.93
CA PRO A 77 -30.60 -40.85 -16.88
C PRO A 77 -32.07 -41.26 -16.81
N GLN A 78 -32.79 -40.75 -15.80
CA GLN A 78 -34.23 -40.96 -15.67
C GLN A 78 -34.98 -39.66 -15.94
N PRO A 79 -36.06 -39.69 -16.75
CA PRO A 79 -36.92 -38.53 -16.95
C PRO A 79 -37.80 -38.31 -15.71
N VAL A 80 -37.72 -37.11 -15.15
CA VAL A 80 -38.49 -36.67 -13.99
C VAL A 80 -39.19 -35.36 -14.33
N ILE A 81 -40.44 -35.22 -13.88
CA ILE A 81 -41.23 -34.00 -14.08
C ILE A 81 -41.12 -33.16 -12.80
N THR A 82 -40.78 -31.89 -12.96
CA THR A 82 -40.73 -30.87 -11.89
C THR A 82 -42.11 -30.30 -11.58
N GLU A 83 -42.21 -29.52 -10.50
CA GLU A 83 -43.45 -28.78 -10.14
C GLU A 83 -43.94 -27.88 -11.28
N ASP A 84 -43.02 -27.29 -12.06
CA ASP A 84 -43.32 -26.43 -13.20
C ASP A 84 -43.73 -27.21 -14.47
N ASN A 85 -43.98 -28.53 -14.34
CA ASN A 85 -44.33 -29.41 -15.44
C ASN A 85 -43.25 -29.47 -16.55
N LEU A 86 -41.98 -29.34 -16.16
CA LEU A 86 -40.83 -29.52 -17.07
C LEU A 86 -40.19 -30.88 -16.83
N THR A 87 -39.89 -31.59 -17.93
CA THR A 87 -39.19 -32.88 -17.89
C THR A 87 -37.68 -32.66 -17.86
N LEU A 88 -37.02 -33.14 -16.81
CA LEU A 88 -35.57 -33.12 -16.64
C LEU A 88 -35.02 -34.55 -16.71
N ASN A 89 -33.85 -34.72 -17.31
CA ASN A 89 -33.10 -35.97 -17.22
C ASN A 89 -32.07 -35.84 -16.10
N ILE A 90 -32.12 -36.73 -15.12
CA ILE A 90 -31.24 -36.67 -13.96
C ILE A 90 -30.42 -37.94 -13.86
N ASP A 91 -29.09 -37.76 -13.86
CA ASP A 91 -28.11 -38.83 -13.64
C ASP A 91 -27.71 -38.84 -12.17
N THR A 92 -27.64 -40.03 -11.57
CA THR A 92 -27.25 -40.18 -10.18
C THR A 92 -26.19 -41.23 -9.96
N VAL A 93 -25.36 -41.00 -8.96
CA VAL A 93 -24.34 -41.92 -8.49
C VAL A 93 -24.60 -42.20 -7.02
N VAL A 94 -24.71 -43.47 -6.67
CA VAL A 94 -24.94 -43.92 -5.30
C VAL A 94 -23.72 -44.67 -4.81
N TYR A 95 -23.26 -44.27 -3.64
CA TYR A 95 -22.14 -44.89 -2.94
C TYR A 95 -22.68 -45.67 -1.76
N PHE A 96 -22.49 -46.98 -1.79
CA PHE A 96 -22.99 -47.86 -0.74
C PHE A 96 -22.02 -48.99 -0.47
N GLN A 97 -22.10 -49.55 0.73
CA GLN A 97 -21.34 -50.73 1.11
C GLN A 97 -22.26 -51.77 1.73
N VAL A 98 -21.90 -53.05 1.59
CA VAL A 98 -22.65 -54.14 2.22
C VAL A 98 -22.15 -54.30 3.66
N THR A 99 -23.03 -54.05 4.63
CA THR A 99 -22.74 -54.20 6.06
C THR A 99 -23.17 -55.57 6.58
N VAL A 100 -24.29 -56.09 6.08
CA VAL A 100 -24.81 -57.42 6.46
C VAL A 100 -24.93 -58.30 5.22
N PRO A 101 -23.89 -59.09 4.88
CA PRO A 101 -23.85 -59.90 3.67
C PRO A 101 -24.97 -60.95 3.57
N GLN A 102 -25.42 -61.46 4.71
CA GLN A 102 -26.55 -62.41 4.75
C GLN A 102 -27.82 -61.76 4.18
N ALA A 103 -28.17 -60.57 4.67
CA ALA A 103 -29.38 -59.87 4.23
C ALA A 103 -29.30 -59.51 2.74
N ALA A 104 -28.12 -59.11 2.25
CA ALA A 104 -27.92 -58.79 0.84
C ALA A 104 -28.10 -59.97 -0.12
N VAL A 105 -28.01 -61.22 0.36
CA VAL A 105 -28.22 -62.44 -0.44
C VAL A 105 -29.65 -62.97 -0.34
N TYR A 106 -30.28 -62.86 0.84
CA TYR A 106 -31.56 -63.50 1.11
C TYR A 106 -32.78 -62.56 1.09
N GLU A 107 -32.61 -61.28 1.42
CA GLU A 107 -33.73 -60.33 1.49
C GLU A 107 -34.08 -59.71 0.13
N ILE A 108 -33.16 -59.78 -0.85
CA ILE A 108 -33.38 -59.28 -2.20
C ILE A 108 -32.57 -60.07 -3.24
N SER A 109 -33.18 -60.34 -4.40
CA SER A 109 -32.53 -61.08 -5.50
C SER A 109 -31.37 -60.32 -6.14
N ASN A 110 -31.55 -59.00 -6.37
CA ASN A 110 -30.51 -58.12 -6.88
C ASN A 110 -30.66 -56.74 -6.24
N TYR A 111 -29.82 -56.46 -5.26
CA TYR A 111 -29.85 -55.20 -4.52
C TYR A 111 -29.46 -53.99 -5.38
N ILE A 112 -28.67 -54.16 -6.46
CA ILE A 112 -28.29 -53.05 -7.34
C ILE A 112 -29.52 -52.50 -8.06
N VAL A 113 -30.32 -53.40 -8.65
CA VAL A 113 -31.58 -53.04 -9.31
C VAL A 113 -32.60 -52.50 -8.30
N GLY A 114 -32.61 -53.04 -7.08
CA GLY A 114 -33.44 -52.50 -5.99
C GLY A 114 -33.09 -51.07 -5.63
N VAL A 115 -31.80 -50.76 -5.47
CA VAL A 115 -31.30 -49.41 -5.20
C VAL A 115 -31.61 -48.46 -6.36
N GLU A 116 -31.46 -48.90 -7.61
CA GLU A 116 -31.82 -48.14 -8.81
C GLU A 116 -33.31 -47.72 -8.79
N GLN A 117 -34.19 -48.67 -8.50
CA GLN A 117 -35.64 -48.42 -8.47
C GLN A 117 -36.04 -47.49 -7.32
N LEU A 118 -35.45 -47.68 -6.14
CA LEU A 118 -35.65 -46.77 -5.00
C LEU A 118 -35.14 -45.37 -5.32
N THR A 119 -33.97 -45.26 -5.95
CA THR A 119 -33.38 -43.98 -6.34
C THR A 119 -34.31 -43.27 -7.32
N THR A 120 -34.79 -43.96 -8.35
CA THR A 120 -35.74 -43.43 -9.34
C THR A 120 -37.04 -42.95 -8.70
N THR A 121 -37.59 -43.74 -7.78
CA THR A 121 -38.85 -43.38 -7.10
C THR A 121 -38.66 -42.18 -6.18
N THR A 122 -37.55 -42.15 -5.43
CA THR A 122 -37.24 -41.04 -4.52
C THR A 122 -36.91 -39.76 -5.27
N LEU A 123 -36.16 -39.84 -6.38
CA LEU A 123 -35.91 -38.72 -7.27
C LEU A 123 -37.22 -38.12 -7.79
N ARG A 124 -38.15 -38.96 -8.26
CA ARG A 124 -39.45 -38.49 -8.74
C ARG A 124 -40.25 -37.77 -7.66
N ASN A 125 -40.21 -38.26 -6.42
CA ASN A 125 -40.93 -37.64 -5.30
C ASN A 125 -40.29 -36.30 -4.86
N VAL A 126 -38.96 -36.25 -4.75
CA VAL A 126 -38.24 -35.05 -4.30
C VAL A 126 -38.32 -33.95 -5.35
N VAL A 127 -37.96 -34.27 -6.60
CA VAL A 127 -37.92 -33.29 -7.69
C VAL A 127 -39.34 -32.90 -8.15
N GLY A 128 -40.33 -33.79 -8.00
CA GLY A 128 -41.72 -33.46 -8.31
C GLY A 128 -42.32 -32.35 -7.46
N GLY A 129 -41.77 -32.08 -6.28
CA GLY A 129 -42.14 -30.94 -5.41
C GLY A 129 -41.17 -29.76 -5.50
N MET A 130 -40.32 -29.69 -6.53
CA MET A 130 -39.36 -28.62 -6.74
C MET A 130 -39.51 -28.02 -8.13
N THR A 131 -39.30 -26.71 -8.23
CA THR A 131 -39.19 -25.99 -9.50
C THR A 131 -37.88 -26.32 -10.23
N LEU A 132 -37.77 -25.98 -11.52
CA LEU A 132 -36.52 -26.15 -12.28
C LEU A 132 -35.34 -25.42 -11.61
N GLU A 133 -35.54 -24.17 -11.20
CA GLU A 133 -34.49 -23.35 -10.60
C GLU A 133 -34.02 -23.92 -9.26
N GLN A 134 -34.96 -24.33 -8.39
CA GLN A 134 -34.62 -24.99 -7.13
C GLN A 134 -33.86 -26.29 -7.36
N THR A 135 -34.26 -27.07 -8.37
CA THR A 135 -33.59 -28.34 -8.71
C THR A 135 -32.13 -28.10 -9.14
N LEU A 136 -31.86 -27.02 -9.88
CA LEU A 136 -30.50 -26.67 -10.31
C LEU A 136 -29.63 -26.07 -9.20
N THR A 137 -30.22 -25.30 -8.29
CA THR A 137 -29.49 -24.57 -7.24
C THR A 137 -29.34 -25.35 -5.92
N SER A 138 -30.30 -26.21 -5.58
CA SER A 138 -30.39 -26.88 -4.28
C SER A 138 -29.94 -28.35 -4.31
N ARG A 139 -28.86 -28.64 -5.04
CA ARG A 139 -28.34 -30.02 -5.22
C ARG A 139 -28.03 -30.72 -3.91
N ASP A 140 -27.46 -30.01 -2.94
CA ASP A 140 -27.09 -30.56 -1.63
C ASP A 140 -28.31 -31.02 -0.82
N GLN A 141 -29.41 -30.26 -0.91
CA GLN A 141 -30.67 -30.63 -0.27
C GLN A 141 -31.24 -31.92 -0.88
N ILE A 142 -31.20 -32.04 -2.20
CA ILE A 142 -31.65 -33.25 -2.91
C ILE A 142 -30.77 -34.44 -2.53
N ASN A 143 -29.45 -34.29 -2.56
CA ASN A 143 -28.49 -35.33 -2.16
C ASN A 143 -28.74 -35.83 -0.73
N ALA A 144 -28.99 -34.91 0.21
CA ALA A 144 -29.26 -35.24 1.61
C ALA A 144 -30.58 -36.00 1.79
N GLN A 145 -31.66 -35.55 1.12
CA GLN A 145 -32.96 -36.22 1.17
C GLN A 145 -32.91 -37.61 0.53
N LEU A 146 -32.28 -37.74 -0.64
CA LEU A 146 -32.09 -39.03 -1.31
C LEU A 146 -31.30 -40.00 -0.43
N ARG A 147 -30.18 -39.55 0.15
CA ARG A 147 -29.37 -40.38 1.05
C ARG A 147 -30.18 -40.87 2.25
N GLY A 148 -30.98 -39.99 2.86
CA GLY A 148 -31.81 -40.35 4.03
C GLY A 148 -32.81 -41.46 3.71
N VAL A 149 -33.61 -41.28 2.66
CA VAL A 149 -34.63 -42.26 2.25
C VAL A 149 -33.99 -43.58 1.78
N LEU A 150 -32.91 -43.49 1.01
CA LEU A 150 -32.21 -44.68 0.50
C LEU A 150 -31.54 -45.47 1.63
N ASP A 151 -30.86 -44.83 2.58
CA ASP A 151 -30.21 -45.53 3.69
C ASP A 151 -31.24 -46.26 4.57
N GLU A 152 -32.36 -45.60 4.88
CA GLU A 152 -33.45 -46.20 5.65
C GLU A 152 -34.07 -47.42 4.96
N ALA A 153 -34.41 -47.29 3.67
CA ALA A 153 -35.05 -48.37 2.92
C ALA A 153 -34.10 -49.55 2.65
N THR A 154 -32.84 -49.26 2.32
CA THR A 154 -31.85 -50.28 1.94
C THR A 154 -31.19 -50.97 3.13
N GLY A 155 -31.36 -50.43 4.35
CA GLY A 155 -30.91 -51.08 5.59
C GLY A 155 -31.48 -52.50 5.77
N ARG A 156 -32.71 -52.76 5.30
CA ARG A 156 -33.32 -54.10 5.30
C ARG A 156 -32.58 -55.12 4.44
N TRP A 157 -31.88 -54.66 3.41
CA TRP A 157 -31.06 -55.49 2.53
C TRP A 157 -29.62 -55.61 3.02
N GLY A 158 -29.31 -55.10 4.22
CA GLY A 158 -27.94 -55.09 4.75
C GLY A 158 -26.99 -54.15 4.03
N LEU A 159 -27.53 -53.16 3.32
CA LEU A 159 -26.75 -52.09 2.69
C LEU A 159 -26.69 -50.88 3.61
N ARG A 160 -25.60 -50.12 3.49
CA ARG A 160 -25.48 -48.78 4.07
C ARG A 160 -25.11 -47.80 2.97
N VAL A 161 -25.90 -46.76 2.81
CA VAL A 161 -25.68 -45.72 1.79
C VAL A 161 -24.83 -44.62 2.41
N ALA A 162 -23.59 -44.49 1.94
CA ALA A 162 -22.66 -43.48 2.43
C ALA A 162 -23.02 -42.10 1.90
N ARG A 163 -23.28 -42.00 0.59
CA ARG A 163 -23.60 -40.74 -0.09
C ARG A 163 -24.33 -40.98 -1.41
N VAL A 164 -25.05 -39.95 -1.84
CA VAL A 164 -25.75 -39.87 -3.13
C VAL A 164 -25.36 -38.57 -3.77
N GLU A 165 -24.99 -38.60 -5.04
CA GLU A 165 -24.58 -37.43 -5.79
C GLU A 165 -25.34 -37.37 -7.12
N LEU A 166 -25.98 -36.24 -7.40
CA LEU A 166 -26.49 -35.92 -8.74
C LEU A 166 -25.31 -35.60 -9.67
N ARG A 167 -25.15 -36.38 -10.74
CA ARG A 167 -24.07 -36.19 -11.71
C ARG A 167 -24.40 -35.07 -12.70
N SER A 168 -25.59 -35.11 -13.30
CA SER A 168 -26.11 -34.06 -14.18
C SER A 168 -27.61 -33.89 -13.99
N ILE A 169 -28.10 -32.70 -14.31
CA ILE A 169 -29.52 -32.34 -14.36
C ILE A 169 -29.68 -31.61 -15.69
N ASP A 170 -30.29 -32.29 -16.65
CA ASP A 170 -30.34 -31.84 -18.02
C ASP A 170 -31.79 -31.45 -18.39
N PRO A 171 -32.08 -30.13 -18.51
CA PRO A 171 -33.36 -29.65 -18.99
C PRO A 171 -33.52 -29.89 -20.50
N PRO A 172 -34.73 -29.78 -21.05
CA PRO A 172 -34.93 -29.91 -22.48
C PRO A 172 -34.23 -28.76 -23.23
N PRO A 173 -33.69 -28.99 -24.44
CA PRO A 173 -32.87 -28.00 -25.16
C PRO A 173 -33.55 -26.64 -25.38
N SER A 174 -34.88 -26.61 -25.54
CA SER A 174 -35.66 -25.38 -25.71
C SER A 174 -35.62 -24.47 -24.48
N ILE A 175 -35.63 -25.05 -23.28
CA ILE A 175 -35.54 -24.31 -22.02
C ILE A 175 -34.10 -23.90 -21.76
N GLN A 176 -33.13 -24.77 -22.03
CA GLN A 176 -31.71 -24.43 -21.91
C GLN A 176 -31.35 -23.20 -22.76
N ALA A 177 -31.76 -23.17 -24.03
CA ALA A 177 -31.52 -22.02 -24.90
C ALA A 177 -32.20 -20.74 -24.40
N SER A 178 -33.42 -20.84 -23.87
CA SER A 178 -34.13 -19.70 -23.27
C SER A 178 -33.41 -19.17 -22.03
N MET A 179 -32.96 -20.06 -21.15
CA MET A 179 -32.19 -19.71 -19.96
C MET A 179 -30.84 -19.09 -20.30
N GLU A 180 -30.11 -19.64 -21.27
CA GLU A 180 -28.84 -19.07 -21.74
C GLU A 180 -29.03 -17.65 -22.26
N LYS A 181 -30.09 -17.42 -23.06
CA LYS A 181 -30.45 -16.09 -23.56
C LYS A 181 -30.80 -15.12 -22.43
N GLN A 182 -31.60 -15.57 -21.45
CA GLN A 182 -31.98 -14.77 -20.29
C GLN A 182 -30.76 -14.44 -19.41
N MET A 183 -29.93 -15.44 -19.08
CA MET A 183 -28.72 -15.28 -18.30
C MET A 183 -27.72 -14.35 -18.98
N LYS A 184 -27.58 -14.44 -20.30
CA LYS A 184 -26.77 -13.51 -21.08
C LYS A 184 -27.31 -12.08 -20.97
N ALA A 185 -28.61 -11.88 -21.17
CA ALA A 185 -29.24 -10.56 -21.05
C ALA A 185 -29.08 -9.97 -19.64
N ASP A 186 -29.27 -10.78 -18.59
CA ASP A 186 -29.09 -10.34 -17.20
C ASP A 186 -27.63 -10.00 -16.89
N ARG A 187 -26.66 -10.78 -17.39
CA ARG A 187 -25.24 -10.48 -17.26
C ARG A 187 -24.86 -9.21 -18.01
N GLU A 188 -25.34 -9.03 -19.24
CA GLU A 188 -25.12 -7.81 -20.03
C GLU A 188 -25.72 -6.58 -19.35
N LYS A 189 -26.94 -6.70 -18.80
CA LYS A 189 -27.58 -5.63 -18.01
C LYS A 189 -26.74 -5.28 -16.78
N ARG A 190 -26.30 -6.28 -16.01
CA ARG A 190 -25.46 -6.06 -14.81
C ARG A 190 -24.12 -5.44 -15.18
N ALA A 191 -23.47 -5.91 -16.25
CA ALA A 191 -22.21 -5.34 -16.75
C ALA A 191 -22.37 -3.88 -17.20
N MET A 192 -23.48 -3.55 -17.87
CA MET A 192 -23.80 -2.18 -18.28
C MET A 192 -24.00 -1.26 -17.07
N ILE A 193 -24.76 -1.71 -16.06
CA ILE A 193 -24.96 -0.95 -14.82
C ILE A 193 -23.63 -0.72 -14.12
N LEU A 194 -22.81 -1.75 -13.95
CA LEU A 194 -21.51 -1.64 -13.29
C LEU A 194 -20.55 -0.72 -14.05
N THR A 195 -20.58 -0.74 -15.38
CA THR A 195 -19.77 0.17 -16.22
C THR A 195 -20.26 1.62 -16.10
N ALA A 196 -21.57 1.83 -16.11
CA ALA A 196 -22.16 3.15 -15.90
C ALA A 196 -21.84 3.71 -14.51
N GLU A 197 -21.86 2.87 -13.48
CA GLU A 197 -21.48 3.24 -12.12
C GLU A 197 -19.98 3.53 -11.99
N GLY A 198 -19.13 2.70 -12.60
CA GLY A 198 -17.68 2.92 -12.67
C GLY A 198 -17.31 4.23 -13.39
N THR A 199 -17.93 4.51 -14.53
CA THR A 199 -17.72 5.78 -15.26
C THR A 199 -18.19 6.99 -14.47
N ARG A 200 -19.35 6.91 -13.82
CA ARG A 200 -19.83 7.97 -12.92
C ARG A 200 -18.86 8.20 -11.76
N GLN A 201 -18.41 7.14 -11.10
CA GLN A 201 -17.50 7.24 -9.97
C GLN A 201 -16.15 7.82 -10.39
N ALA A 202 -15.60 7.39 -11.53
CA ALA A 202 -14.37 7.93 -12.09
C ALA A 202 -14.49 9.43 -12.42
N ALA A 203 -15.61 9.86 -13.01
CA ALA A 203 -15.85 11.27 -13.30
C ALA A 203 -15.94 12.13 -12.03
N ILE A 204 -16.59 11.63 -10.98
CA ILE A 204 -16.65 12.30 -9.67
C ILE A 204 -15.24 12.43 -9.07
N MET A 205 -14.48 11.33 -8.99
CA MET A 205 -13.12 11.34 -8.45
C MET A 205 -12.20 12.29 -9.24
N GLN A 206 -12.34 12.35 -10.57
CA GLN A 206 -11.55 13.26 -11.39
C GLN A 206 -11.93 14.74 -11.16
N ALA A 207 -13.22 15.05 -11.06
CA ALA A 207 -13.68 16.41 -10.75
C ALA A 207 -13.24 16.87 -9.35
N GLU A 208 -13.31 15.98 -8.35
CA GLU A 208 -12.81 16.23 -7.00
C GLU A 208 -11.29 16.43 -7.00
N GLY A 209 -10.55 15.59 -7.72
CA GLY A 209 -9.10 15.75 -7.90
C GLY A 209 -8.73 17.08 -8.56
N GLN A 210 -9.45 17.51 -9.60
CA GLN A 210 -9.24 18.82 -10.25
C GLN A 210 -9.54 19.98 -9.30
N LYS A 211 -10.66 19.92 -8.57
CA LYS A 211 -11.01 20.93 -7.56
C LYS A 211 -9.91 21.04 -6.50
N GLN A 212 -9.46 19.90 -5.97
CA GLN A 212 -8.42 19.86 -4.95
C GLN A 212 -7.09 20.41 -5.49
N ALA A 213 -6.71 20.04 -6.71
CA ALA A 213 -5.52 20.57 -7.37
C ALA A 213 -5.58 22.10 -7.56
N GLN A 214 -6.72 22.64 -7.96
CA GLN A 214 -6.92 24.09 -8.10
C GLN A 214 -6.80 24.83 -6.76
N ILE A 215 -7.38 24.27 -5.69
CA ILE A 215 -7.27 24.85 -4.34
C ILE A 215 -5.81 24.86 -3.89
N LEU A 216 -5.11 23.72 -4.00
CA LEU A 216 -3.69 23.62 -3.64
C LEU A 216 -2.82 24.56 -4.47
N ALA A 217 -3.10 24.74 -5.76
CA ALA A 217 -2.37 25.69 -6.61
C ALA A 217 -2.62 27.15 -6.18
N ALA A 218 -3.86 27.51 -5.83
CA ALA A 218 -4.20 28.85 -5.34
C ALA A 218 -3.56 29.14 -3.97
N GLU A 219 -3.59 28.17 -3.06
CA GLU A 219 -2.93 28.24 -1.75
C GLU A 219 -1.41 28.37 -1.91
N GLY A 220 -0.80 27.55 -2.77
CA GLY A 220 0.62 27.64 -3.11
C GLY A 220 0.99 29.00 -3.71
N SER A 221 0.17 29.55 -4.61
CA SER A 221 0.38 30.89 -5.19
C SER A 221 0.30 31.99 -4.13
N LYS A 222 -0.70 31.92 -3.23
CA LYS A 222 -0.84 32.85 -2.12
C LYS A 222 0.38 32.78 -1.19
N GLN A 223 0.80 31.58 -0.81
CA GLN A 223 1.95 31.38 0.07
C GLN A 223 3.24 31.89 -0.57
N ALA A 224 3.44 31.62 -1.87
CA ALA A 224 4.58 32.13 -2.63
C ALA A 224 4.59 33.67 -2.68
N ALA A 225 3.43 34.31 -2.88
CA ALA A 225 3.31 35.77 -2.88
C ALA A 225 3.64 36.39 -1.52
N ILE A 226 3.19 35.77 -0.42
CA ILE A 226 3.51 36.22 0.95
C ILE A 226 5.01 36.11 1.20
N LEU A 227 5.61 34.95 0.92
CA LEU A 227 7.04 34.72 1.11
C LEU A 227 7.89 35.68 0.29
N SER A 228 7.48 35.98 -0.95
CA SER A 228 8.15 36.96 -1.81
C SER A 228 8.08 38.38 -1.22
N ALA A 229 6.90 38.81 -0.75
CA ALA A 229 6.73 40.12 -0.13
C ALA A 229 7.52 40.26 1.19
N GLU A 230 7.58 39.19 1.99
CA GLU A 230 8.41 39.13 3.21
C GLU A 230 9.90 39.19 2.87
N ALA A 231 10.36 38.44 1.87
CA ALA A 231 11.74 38.49 1.40
C ALA A 231 12.13 39.88 0.90
N ASP A 232 11.26 40.54 0.13
CA ASP A 232 11.45 41.92 -0.34
C ASP A 232 11.54 42.91 0.82
N ARG A 233 10.64 42.79 1.80
CA ARG A 233 10.64 43.63 3.01
C ARG A 233 11.93 43.44 3.80
N GLN A 234 12.34 42.20 4.03
CA GLN A 234 13.56 41.86 4.76
C GLN A 234 14.80 42.38 4.01
N SER A 235 14.84 42.21 2.69
CA SER A 235 15.91 42.71 1.84
C SER A 235 16.03 44.24 1.90
N ARG A 236 14.91 44.98 1.84
CA ARG A 236 14.91 46.44 1.98
C ARG A 236 15.37 46.90 3.37
N MET A 237 14.94 46.20 4.42
CA MET A 237 15.34 46.50 5.80
C MET A 237 16.85 46.33 5.97
N LEU A 238 17.41 45.21 5.49
CA LEU A 238 18.85 44.94 5.55
C LEU A 238 19.66 45.98 4.77
N ARG A 239 19.21 46.38 3.57
CA ARG A 239 19.86 47.47 2.81
C ARG A 239 19.82 48.79 3.57
N ALA A 240 18.66 49.19 4.09
CA ALA A 240 18.53 50.44 4.86
C ALA A 240 19.38 50.44 6.15
N GLN A 241 19.52 49.30 6.82
CA GLN A 241 20.43 49.14 7.96
C GLN A 241 21.89 49.29 7.54
N GLY A 242 22.28 48.66 6.42
CA GLY A 242 23.61 48.80 5.83
C GLY A 242 23.93 50.25 5.47
N ASP A 243 23.01 50.93 4.79
CA ASP A 243 23.16 52.34 4.39
C ASP A 243 23.27 53.27 5.61
N ARG A 244 22.46 53.02 6.66
CA ARG A 244 22.55 53.76 7.92
C ARG A 244 23.90 53.55 8.61
N ALA A 245 24.37 52.31 8.68
CA ALA A 245 25.66 51.98 9.27
C ALA A 245 26.81 52.65 8.49
N ALA A 246 26.79 52.59 7.16
CA ALA A 246 27.77 53.24 6.32
C ALA A 246 27.77 54.77 6.47
N ALA A 247 26.60 55.40 6.49
CA ALA A 247 26.47 56.85 6.71
C ALA A 247 26.98 57.28 8.09
N TYR A 248 26.66 56.48 9.13
CA TYR A 248 27.13 56.73 10.50
C TYR A 248 28.65 56.66 10.60
N LEU A 249 29.27 55.60 10.04
CA LEU A 249 30.73 55.46 10.00
C LEU A 249 31.40 56.60 9.22
N LYS A 250 30.82 57.01 8.09
CA LYS A 250 31.31 58.16 7.31
C LYS A 250 31.24 59.47 8.10
N ALA A 251 30.12 59.73 8.78
CA ALA A 251 29.95 60.93 9.61
C ALA A 251 30.94 60.96 10.78
N GLN A 252 31.18 59.82 11.44
CA GLN A 252 32.22 59.72 12.47
C GLN A 252 33.62 60.00 11.92
N GLY A 253 33.96 59.42 10.75
CA GLY A 253 35.24 59.68 10.09
C GLY A 253 35.43 61.15 9.74
N GLN A 254 34.39 61.81 9.24
CA GLN A 254 34.41 63.25 8.95
C GLN A 254 34.53 64.10 10.22
N ALA A 255 33.80 63.76 11.29
CA ALA A 255 33.88 64.47 12.57
C ALA A 255 35.30 64.42 13.13
N LYS A 256 35.91 63.22 13.19
CA LYS A 256 37.30 63.05 13.63
C LYS A 256 38.29 63.82 12.73
N ALA A 257 38.08 63.83 11.41
CA ALA A 257 38.92 64.62 10.51
C ALA A 257 38.81 66.14 10.76
N ILE A 258 37.60 66.65 10.98
CA ILE A 258 37.35 68.06 11.31
C ILE A 258 37.99 68.42 12.65
N GLU A 259 37.83 67.58 13.68
CA GLU A 259 38.46 67.80 14.99
C GLU A 259 39.98 67.88 14.88
N LYS A 260 40.62 66.95 14.15
CA LYS A 260 42.08 66.98 13.93
C LYS A 260 42.54 68.24 13.19
N THR A 261 41.82 68.65 12.15
CA THR A 261 42.15 69.89 11.41
C THR A 261 41.98 71.13 12.27
N PHE A 262 40.90 71.22 13.07
CA PHE A 262 40.67 72.37 13.94
C PHE A 262 41.70 72.46 15.07
N ALA A 263 42.07 71.31 15.65
CA ALA A 263 43.15 71.23 16.63
C ALA A 263 44.49 71.69 16.05
N ALA A 264 44.83 71.26 14.82
CA ALA A 264 46.04 71.69 14.11
C ALA A 264 46.04 73.21 13.83
N ILE A 265 44.90 73.78 13.41
CA ILE A 265 44.77 75.23 13.18
C ILE A 265 44.95 76.03 14.48
N LYS A 266 44.36 75.56 15.59
CA LYS A 266 44.42 76.26 16.88
C LYS A 266 45.84 76.25 17.46
N ALA A 267 46.59 75.18 17.26
CA ALA A 267 48.01 75.09 17.64
C ALA A 267 48.91 76.04 16.84
N GLY A 268 48.57 76.28 15.56
CA GLY A 268 49.35 77.14 14.66
C GLY A 268 49.24 78.65 14.93
N ARG A 269 48.34 79.10 15.81
CA ARG A 269 48.10 80.53 16.15
C ARG A 269 48.10 81.44 14.90
N PRO A 270 47.16 81.26 13.97
CA PRO A 270 47.16 82.00 12.71
C PRO A 270 46.96 83.50 12.96
N THR A 271 47.79 84.34 12.32
CA THR A 271 47.59 85.79 12.33
C THR A 271 46.43 86.16 11.40
N PRO A 272 45.76 87.31 11.62
CA PRO A 272 44.63 87.75 10.79
C PRO A 272 44.97 87.85 9.29
N GLU A 273 46.23 88.14 8.94
CA GLU A 273 46.66 88.16 7.53
C GLU A 273 46.67 86.76 6.90
N MET A 274 46.95 85.71 7.67
CA MET A 274 47.01 84.33 7.17
C MET A 274 45.60 83.76 6.94
N LEU A 275 44.64 84.09 7.80
CA LEU A 275 43.23 83.74 7.57
C LEU A 275 42.64 84.49 6.38
N ALA A 276 42.98 85.78 6.21
CA ALA A 276 42.59 86.55 5.03
C ALA A 276 43.21 85.97 3.75
N TYR A 277 44.47 85.52 3.81
CA TYR A 277 45.14 84.85 2.69
C TYR A 277 44.53 83.48 2.37
N GLN A 278 44.22 82.66 3.37
CA GLN A 278 43.53 81.37 3.18
C GLN A 278 42.13 81.58 2.59
N TYR A 279 41.38 82.57 3.08
CA TYR A 279 40.10 82.96 2.50
C TYR A 279 40.26 83.34 1.02
N LEU A 280 41.30 84.12 0.68
CA LEU A 280 41.64 84.47 -0.71
C LEU A 280 42.02 83.25 -1.57
N GLN A 281 42.65 82.22 -0.99
CA GLN A 281 42.98 80.96 -1.67
C GLN A 281 41.76 80.02 -1.86
N THR A 282 40.77 80.08 -0.96
CA THR A 282 39.50 79.33 -1.15
C THR A 282 38.58 79.94 -2.20
N LEU A 283 38.79 81.21 -2.57
CA LEU A 283 38.03 81.88 -3.65
C LEU A 283 38.17 81.15 -5.01
N PRO A 284 39.37 80.75 -5.46
CA PRO A 284 39.52 79.90 -6.66
C PRO A 284 38.79 78.55 -6.57
N GLU A 285 38.75 77.89 -5.41
CA GLU A 285 38.08 76.59 -5.26
C GLU A 285 36.55 76.72 -5.33
N MET A 286 36.00 77.82 -4.78
CA MET A 286 34.57 78.16 -4.93
C MET A 286 34.19 78.56 -6.37
N ALA A 287 35.15 79.05 -7.16
CA ALA A 287 34.93 79.42 -8.57
C ALA A 287 35.05 78.23 -9.55
N ARG A 288 35.61 77.09 -9.12
CA ARG A 288 35.77 75.88 -9.96
C ARG A 288 34.55 74.95 -9.97
N GLY A 289 33.54 75.19 -9.13
CA GLY A 289 32.28 74.46 -9.21
C GLY A 289 31.49 74.90 -10.44
N ASP A 290 31.08 73.95 -11.29
CA ASP A 290 30.42 74.16 -12.59
C ASP A 290 29.14 75.05 -12.60
N ALA A 291 28.70 75.55 -11.43
CA ALA A 291 27.46 76.29 -11.23
C ALA A 291 27.58 77.83 -11.02
N ASN A 292 28.78 78.42 -10.93
CA ASN A 292 28.93 79.85 -10.57
C ASN A 292 29.41 80.75 -11.74
N LYS A 293 28.48 81.37 -12.49
CA LYS A 293 28.79 82.31 -13.59
C LYS A 293 28.44 83.79 -13.32
N VAL A 294 27.87 84.13 -12.15
CA VAL A 294 27.46 85.50 -11.82
C VAL A 294 27.99 85.88 -10.43
N TRP A 295 28.91 86.83 -10.39
CA TRP A 295 29.46 87.39 -9.16
C TRP A 295 28.76 88.72 -8.85
N VAL A 296 27.97 88.74 -7.78
CA VAL A 296 27.34 89.96 -7.26
C VAL A 296 28.09 90.35 -5.99
N VAL A 297 28.73 91.51 -5.99
CA VAL A 297 29.28 92.10 -4.77
C VAL A 297 28.12 92.71 -3.99
N PRO A 298 27.78 92.21 -2.79
CA PRO A 298 26.74 92.82 -1.97
C PRO A 298 27.16 94.25 -1.60
N SER A 299 26.23 95.20 -1.71
CA SER A 299 26.44 96.61 -1.38
C SER A 299 26.90 96.86 0.07
N ASP A 300 26.74 95.86 0.93
CA ASP A 300 27.16 95.87 2.35
C ASP A 300 28.59 95.38 2.58
N PHE A 301 29.36 95.03 1.54
CA PHE A 301 30.75 94.60 1.69
C PHE A 301 31.61 95.64 2.43
N SER A 302 31.41 96.92 2.14
CA SER A 302 32.11 98.02 2.83
C SER A 302 31.67 98.18 4.30
N ALA A 303 30.40 97.88 4.62
CA ALA A 303 29.86 97.96 5.97
C ALA A 303 30.31 96.75 6.82
N ALA A 304 30.35 95.55 6.24
CA ALA A 304 30.90 94.36 6.87
C ALA A 304 32.40 94.53 7.16
N LEU A 305 33.15 95.16 6.25
CA LEU A 305 34.57 95.46 6.45
C LEU A 305 34.80 96.52 7.56
N GLN A 306 33.93 97.53 7.66
CA GLN A 306 33.96 98.48 8.78
C GLN A 306 33.52 97.87 10.12
N GLY A 307 32.59 96.91 10.11
CA GLY A 307 32.20 96.15 11.30
C GLY A 307 33.33 95.26 11.80
N PHE A 308 34.04 94.61 10.88
CA PHE A 308 35.20 93.78 11.18
C PHE A 308 36.36 94.59 11.75
N THR A 309 36.63 95.80 11.23
CA THR A 309 37.70 96.67 11.78
C THR A 309 37.36 97.25 13.15
N LYS A 310 36.08 97.55 13.45
CA LYS A 310 35.64 98.00 14.78
C LYS A 310 35.72 96.89 15.85
N LEU A 311 35.58 95.62 15.46
CA LEU A 311 35.75 94.49 16.38
C LEU A 311 37.23 94.28 16.77
N LEU A 312 38.16 94.91 16.05
CA LEU A 312 39.61 94.69 16.15
C LEU A 312 40.38 95.87 16.78
N GLY A 313 39.73 96.98 17.19
CA GLY A 313 40.40 98.02 17.97
C GLY A 313 39.60 99.31 18.24
N SER A 314 39.70 99.81 19.48
CA SER A 314 39.14 101.09 19.93
C SER A 314 40.13 102.27 19.70
N PRO A 315 39.66 103.45 19.26
CA PRO A 315 40.55 104.57 18.92
C PRO A 315 41.09 105.30 20.17
N GLY A 316 42.41 105.48 20.24
CA GLY A 316 43.07 106.40 21.18
C GLY A 316 43.08 107.84 20.67
N ALA A 317 43.20 108.82 21.57
CA ALA A 317 42.99 110.26 21.31
C ALA A 317 43.91 110.90 20.23
N ASP A 318 44.95 110.20 19.77
CA ASP A 318 45.93 110.69 18.79
C ASP A 318 45.77 110.04 17.39
N GLY A 319 44.70 109.29 17.13
CA GLY A 319 44.37 108.80 15.78
C GLY A 319 45.20 107.62 15.26
N VAL A 320 46.02 106.97 16.09
CA VAL A 320 46.78 105.76 15.73
C VAL A 320 46.23 104.55 16.50
N PHE A 321 45.82 103.51 15.77
CA PHE A 321 45.32 102.25 16.36
C PHE A 321 46.48 101.40 16.89
N ARG A 322 46.41 100.99 18.15
CA ARG A 322 47.32 99.99 18.73
C ARG A 322 46.49 98.87 19.34
N PHE A 323 46.90 97.63 19.07
CA PHE A 323 46.27 96.42 19.57
C PHE A 323 47.02 95.93 20.80
N GLU A 324 46.30 95.75 21.91
CA GLU A 324 46.78 94.99 23.07
C GLU A 324 46.18 93.57 23.01
N PRO A 325 47.02 92.52 22.96
CA PRO A 325 46.52 91.16 23.08
C PRO A 325 45.96 90.91 24.49
N SER A 326 44.79 90.26 24.54
CA SER A 326 44.17 89.80 25.79
C SER A 326 45.09 88.84 26.56
N PRO A 327 45.13 88.89 27.90
CA PRO A 327 45.87 87.92 28.70
C PRO A 327 45.34 86.50 28.48
N VAL A 328 46.27 85.56 28.51
CA VAL A 328 46.08 84.14 28.26
C VAL A 328 45.72 83.46 29.57
N ASP A 329 44.56 82.80 29.64
CA ASP A 329 44.32 81.74 30.61
C ASP A 329 44.06 80.42 29.90
N ASP A 330 44.93 79.46 30.23
CA ASP A 330 44.86 78.01 30.10
C ASP A 330 44.44 77.40 28.75
N ALA A 331 45.44 77.28 27.87
CA ALA A 331 45.45 76.19 26.91
C ALA A 331 45.85 74.89 27.63
N PRO A 332 45.06 73.80 27.59
CA PRO A 332 45.57 72.50 27.99
C PRO A 332 46.74 72.14 27.05
N LYS A 333 47.90 71.81 27.64
CA LYS A 333 49.05 71.27 26.92
C LYS A 333 48.62 69.98 26.22
N HIS A 334 48.84 69.91 24.91
CA HIS A 334 48.71 68.69 24.13
C HIS A 334 49.53 67.56 24.78
N ALA A 335 48.89 66.41 24.99
CA ALA A 335 49.61 65.15 25.10
C ALA A 335 50.24 64.88 23.72
N SER A 336 51.56 64.71 23.76
CA SER A 336 52.47 64.47 22.64
C SER A 336 52.10 63.26 21.77
N ASP A 337 52.08 63.46 20.45
CA ASP A 337 52.68 62.65 19.36
C ASP A 337 52.81 61.11 19.48
N GLY A 338 51.93 60.40 20.19
CA GLY A 338 52.06 58.93 20.36
C GLY A 338 50.78 58.09 20.32
N ASP A 339 49.62 58.62 20.70
CA ASP A 339 48.39 57.80 20.85
C ASP A 339 47.58 57.67 19.54
N ASP A 340 47.75 58.60 18.61
CA ASP A 340 46.94 58.68 17.39
C ASP A 340 47.24 57.56 16.37
N ASP A 341 48.48 57.05 16.35
CA ASP A 341 48.89 56.01 15.40
C ASP A 341 48.29 54.64 15.75
N ALA A 342 48.08 54.35 17.05
CA ALA A 342 47.49 53.09 17.50
C ALA A 342 45.98 53.03 17.20
N GLU A 343 45.25 54.14 17.38
CA GLU A 343 43.81 54.20 17.10
C GLU A 343 43.54 54.09 15.58
N VAL A 344 44.36 54.75 14.76
CA VAL A 344 44.27 54.68 13.28
C VAL A 344 44.69 53.30 12.76
N ALA A 345 45.72 52.66 13.33
CA ALA A 345 46.11 51.30 12.97
C ALA A 345 44.98 50.28 13.22
N SER A 346 44.20 50.45 14.30
CA SER A 346 43.07 49.57 14.62
C SER A 346 41.92 49.65 13.59
N TRP A 347 41.78 50.79 12.91
CA TRP A 347 40.76 50.97 11.86
C TRP A 347 41.10 50.28 10.55
N PHE A 348 42.40 50.06 10.28
CA PHE A 348 42.88 49.32 9.10
C PHE A 348 43.24 47.87 9.42
N ALA A 349 43.39 47.52 10.69
CA ALA A 349 43.45 46.13 11.16
C ALA A 349 42.06 45.50 11.13
N SER A 350 41.59 45.19 9.92
CA SER A 350 40.47 44.27 9.78
C SER A 350 40.91 42.87 10.21
N ASP A 351 40.21 42.29 11.20
CA ASP A 351 40.11 40.84 11.37
C ASP A 351 39.34 40.26 10.18
N ALA A 352 39.92 40.38 8.98
CA ALA A 352 39.45 39.77 7.76
C ALA A 352 39.82 38.27 7.76
N THR A 353 39.41 37.51 8.80
CA THR A 353 39.37 36.03 8.83
C THR A 353 38.39 35.53 9.91
N SER A 354 37.26 36.19 10.14
CA SER A 354 36.14 35.49 10.79
C SER A 354 34.82 35.80 10.09
N ALA A 355 34.13 34.73 9.69
CA ALA A 355 32.81 34.71 9.02
C ALA A 355 32.77 34.98 7.49
N ILE A 356 33.60 34.28 6.72
CA ILE A 356 33.10 33.66 5.47
C ILE A 356 33.35 32.16 5.60
N ALA A 357 32.40 31.46 6.22
CA ALA A 357 32.36 30.01 6.14
C ALA A 357 32.05 29.62 4.68
N PRO A 358 32.81 28.72 4.04
CA PRO A 358 32.42 28.18 2.74
C PRO A 358 31.11 27.39 2.91
N PRO A 359 30.24 27.33 1.88
CA PRO A 359 29.06 26.47 1.94
C PRO A 359 29.54 25.03 2.15
N ALA A 360 29.00 24.39 3.18
CA ALA A 360 29.26 23.00 3.48
C ALA A 360 28.99 22.14 2.23
N THR A 361 30.05 21.58 1.66
CA THR A 361 29.98 20.48 0.70
C THR A 361 29.54 19.21 1.43
N GLY A 362 28.26 19.14 1.73
CA GLY A 362 27.60 17.88 2.05
C GLY A 362 27.32 17.12 0.76
N ARG A 363 28.15 16.14 0.42
CA ARG A 363 27.75 15.03 -0.46
C ARG A 363 26.48 14.39 0.10
N PRO A 364 25.39 14.20 -0.66
CA PRO A 364 24.46 13.13 -0.39
C PRO A 364 25.03 11.87 -1.05
N ASP A 365 25.87 11.14 -0.33
CA ASP A 365 26.15 9.74 -0.66
C ASP A 365 25.34 8.87 0.31
N SER A 366 24.17 8.45 -0.16
CA SER A 366 23.48 7.19 0.17
C SER A 366 22.01 7.33 -0.19
N THR A 367 21.69 6.84 -1.38
CA THR A 367 20.37 6.37 -1.74
C THR A 367 19.95 5.33 -0.70
N GLN A 368 19.17 5.70 0.30
CA GLN A 368 18.35 4.73 1.03
C GLN A 368 17.25 4.28 0.08
N VAL A 369 17.50 3.15 -0.57
CA VAL A 369 16.47 2.36 -1.25
C VAL A 369 15.51 1.86 -0.17
N ILE A 370 14.29 2.40 -0.14
CA ILE A 370 13.17 1.77 0.55
C ILE A 370 12.87 0.47 -0.20
N PRO A 371 12.90 -0.71 0.44
CA PRO A 371 12.47 -1.93 -0.22
C PRO A 371 10.94 -1.88 -0.38
N VAL A 372 10.48 -1.79 -1.63
CA VAL A 372 9.07 -2.01 -1.98
C VAL A 372 8.79 -3.51 -1.83
N GLN A 373 7.94 -3.85 -0.87
CA GLN A 373 7.41 -5.19 -0.69
C GLN A 373 6.43 -5.51 -1.85
N PRO A 374 6.53 -6.68 -2.52
CA PRO A 374 5.54 -7.07 -3.51
C PRO A 374 4.21 -7.49 -2.83
N PRO A 375 3.05 -7.36 -3.51
CA PRO A 375 1.76 -7.67 -2.93
C PRO A 375 1.60 -9.18 -2.68
N GLU A 376 1.10 -9.55 -1.50
CA GLU A 376 0.70 -10.92 -1.17
C GLU A 376 -0.41 -11.39 -2.12
N LEU A 377 -0.10 -12.41 -2.92
CA LEU A 377 -1.10 -13.31 -3.48
C LEU A 377 -1.52 -14.26 -2.37
N THR A 378 -2.74 -14.09 -1.85
CA THR A 378 -3.39 -15.10 -1.00
C THR A 378 -4.11 -16.14 -1.86
N PRO A 379 -4.05 -17.43 -1.47
CA PRO A 379 -4.67 -18.55 -2.20
C PRO A 379 -6.18 -18.65 -2.05
#